data_AF-A0AAD6QYN8-F1
#
_entry.id   AF-A0AAD6QYN8-F1
#
_cell.length_a   1.000
_cell.length_b   1.000
_cell.length_c   1.000
_cell.angle_alpha   90.00
_cell.angle_beta   90.00
_cell.angle_gamma   90.00
#
_symmetry.space_group_name_H-M   'P 1'
#
loop_
_entity.id
_entity.type
_entity.pdbx_description
1 polymer ?
#
loop_
_entity_poly.entity_id
_entity_poly.type
_entity_poly.pdbx_seq_one_letter_code
_entity_poly.pdbx_strand_id
1 'polypeptide(L)'
;MSSETEAAQFSNGTDAAQVISPNDDHSVTPGDDEIRHLNDAVRSLPSHAVKYLLSAGVCIRCIFRLFGIRDHAYFRSSLSPSVMCNILGEGDSSSSESMESELEPEVCRICLGILQFTYRDEKEMLVKRKNGDELAASIAELIRQEGHQIDGFSLEVSTPTIIFENEQAVRLYMKKKYGSELWFQERLSECISTKDALKFAIVNPLEIILRNGAGESRFYRIAYNPNPN
;
A
#
# COMPACT_ATOMS: atom_id res chain seq x y z
N MET A 1 57.78 -3.13 -34.33
CA MET A 1 57.17 -4.05 -33.33
C MET A 1 58.14 -4.16 -32.17
N SER A 2 57.59 -4.21 -30.96
CA SER A 2 58.25 -4.39 -29.66
C SER A 2 58.68 -3.09 -28.96
N SER A 3 57.67 -2.64 -28.21
CA SER A 3 57.55 -1.66 -27.14
C SER A 3 58.56 -1.80 -25.99
N GLU A 4 58.92 -0.63 -25.46
CA GLU A 4 59.73 -0.37 -24.28
C GLU A 4 59.01 -0.71 -22.97
N THR A 5 59.82 -1.00 -21.96
CA THR A 5 59.51 -1.41 -20.59
C THR A 5 59.91 -0.34 -19.55
N GLU A 6 59.43 -0.52 -18.31
CA GLU A 6 59.90 0.07 -17.02
C GLU A 6 59.44 1.51 -16.68
N ALA A 7 59.24 1.94 -15.43
CA ALA A 7 59.11 1.34 -14.10
C ALA A 7 58.58 2.43 -13.12
N ALA A 8 58.16 2.01 -11.93
CA ALA A 8 57.56 2.81 -10.86
C ALA A 8 58.56 3.65 -10.00
N GLN A 9 58.05 4.66 -9.26
CA GLN A 9 58.42 5.10 -7.88
C GLN A 9 57.66 6.41 -7.51
N PHE A 10 56.76 6.44 -6.51
CA PHE A 10 56.92 6.72 -5.06
C PHE A 10 57.54 8.09 -4.67
N SER A 11 56.79 8.96 -3.98
CA SER A 11 56.98 9.28 -2.53
C SER A 11 56.26 10.55 -2.04
N ASN A 12 55.41 10.34 -1.03
CA ASN A 12 55.00 11.10 0.17
C ASN A 12 55.22 12.63 0.36
N GLY A 13 54.19 13.24 0.95
CA GLY A 13 54.27 14.47 1.77
C GLY A 13 52.95 14.77 2.50
N THR A 14 52.87 14.35 3.77
CA THR A 14 51.83 14.62 4.78
C THR A 14 51.78 16.08 5.23
N ASP A 15 50.59 16.64 5.47
CA ASP A 15 50.31 17.38 6.71
C ASP A 15 48.81 17.49 7.02
N ALA A 16 48.51 17.47 8.32
CA ALA A 16 47.23 17.13 8.90
C ALA A 16 46.41 18.34 9.42
N ALA A 17 45.12 18.06 9.61
CA ALA A 17 44.15 18.68 10.53
C ALA A 17 43.52 20.03 10.15
N GLN A 18 42.20 20.02 9.90
CA GLN A 18 41.24 20.29 10.98
C GLN A 18 39.82 19.81 10.65
N VAL A 19 39.30 19.06 11.62
CA VAL A 19 38.00 18.42 11.72
C VAL A 19 36.96 19.44 12.15
N ILE A 20 35.87 19.57 11.39
CA ILE A 20 34.54 19.93 11.92
C ILE A 20 33.51 19.07 11.17
N SER A 21 33.15 17.93 11.76
CA SER A 21 31.96 17.18 11.37
C SER A 21 30.73 17.82 12.02
N PRO A 22 29.61 17.97 11.29
CA PRO A 22 28.31 17.75 11.87
C PRO A 22 27.96 16.27 11.68
N ASN A 23 28.11 15.49 12.75
CA ASN A 23 27.38 14.24 12.89
C ASN A 23 25.91 14.59 13.10
N ASP A 24 25.14 14.67 12.02
CA ASP A 24 23.71 14.40 12.07
C ASP A 24 23.46 13.06 11.37
N ASP A 25 24.00 12.01 11.99
CA ASP A 25 23.52 10.65 11.75
C ASP A 25 22.23 10.50 12.56
N HIS A 26 21.19 11.20 12.11
CA HIS A 26 19.83 10.81 12.42
C HIS A 26 19.64 9.46 11.73
N SER A 27 19.94 8.38 12.46
CA SER A 27 19.46 7.05 12.12
C SER A 27 17.93 7.09 12.23
N VAL A 28 17.28 7.66 11.22
CA VAL A 28 15.84 7.57 11.11
C VAL A 28 15.53 6.11 10.92
N THR A 29 14.87 5.54 11.91
CA THR A 29 14.46 4.15 11.85
C THR A 29 13.53 4.05 10.64
N PRO A 30 13.69 3.07 9.73
CA PRO A 30 12.90 3.01 8.49
C PRO A 30 11.38 3.10 8.71
N GLY A 31 10.90 2.73 9.90
CA GLY A 31 9.49 2.85 10.29
C GLY A 31 9.02 4.27 10.64
N ASP A 32 9.89 5.16 11.13
CA ASP A 32 9.48 6.50 11.59
C ASP A 32 9.15 7.42 10.41
N ASP A 33 9.91 7.32 9.31
CA ASP A 33 9.62 8.04 8.08
C ASP A 33 8.34 7.54 7.40
N GLU A 34 8.10 6.21 7.37
CA GLU A 34 6.87 5.64 6.83
C GLU A 34 5.63 6.07 7.63
N ILE A 35 5.72 6.12 8.97
CA ILE A 35 4.64 6.59 9.84
C ILE A 35 4.38 8.09 9.61
N ARG A 36 5.43 8.91 9.46
CA ARG A 36 5.27 10.34 9.17
C ARG A 36 4.58 10.56 7.83
N HIS A 37 5.03 9.90 6.77
CA HIS A 37 4.40 9.98 5.45
C HIS A 37 2.94 9.52 5.47
N LEU A 38 2.64 8.44 6.21
CA LEU A 38 1.26 7.99 6.38
C LEU A 38 0.40 9.05 7.08
N ASN A 39 0.87 9.64 8.18
CA ASN A 39 0.13 10.66 8.91
C ASN A 39 -0.09 11.91 8.06
N ASP A 40 0.91 12.34 7.29
CA ASP A 40 0.80 13.47 6.38
C ASP A 40 -0.20 13.18 5.25
N ALA A 41 -0.18 11.95 4.72
CA ALA A 41 -1.18 11.50 3.76
C ALA A 41 -2.59 11.56 4.35
N VAL A 42 -2.79 11.11 5.60
CA VAL A 42 -4.10 11.21 6.29
C VAL A 42 -4.51 12.67 6.47
N ARG A 43 -3.61 13.55 6.95
CA ARG A 43 -3.89 14.98 7.15
C ARG A 43 -4.22 15.71 5.85
N SER A 44 -3.72 15.23 4.71
CA SER A 44 -4.04 15.79 3.39
C SER A 44 -5.47 15.48 2.93
N LEU A 45 -6.21 14.60 3.61
CA LEU A 45 -7.54 14.17 3.20
C LEU A 45 -8.63 15.08 3.79
N PRO A 46 -9.73 15.32 3.06
CA PRO A 46 -10.88 16.04 3.58
C PRO A 46 -11.59 15.22 4.68
N SER A 47 -11.44 15.66 5.93
CA SER A 47 -11.88 14.93 7.13
C SER A 47 -13.35 14.53 7.09
N HIS A 48 -14.24 15.42 6.67
CA HIS A 48 -15.68 15.16 6.58
C HIS A 48 -16.03 14.05 5.58
N ALA A 49 -15.34 14.01 4.43
CA ALA A 49 -15.57 13.00 3.41
C ALA A 49 -14.99 11.64 3.81
N VAL A 50 -13.82 11.63 4.48
CA VAL A 50 -13.24 10.40 5.05
C VAL A 50 -14.15 9.80 6.11
N LYS A 51 -14.62 10.61 7.08
CA LYS A 51 -15.54 10.15 8.14
C LYS A 51 -16.81 9.54 7.54
N TYR A 52 -17.38 10.18 6.51
CA TYR A 52 -18.53 9.65 5.79
C TYR A 52 -18.25 8.31 5.08
N LEU A 53 -17.09 8.17 4.42
CA LEU A 53 -16.74 6.93 3.74
C LEU A 53 -16.49 5.77 4.72
N LEU A 54 -15.85 6.06 5.86
CA LEU A 54 -15.66 5.09 6.94
C LEU A 54 -17.00 4.60 7.48
N SER A 55 -17.93 5.51 7.81
CA SER A 55 -19.27 5.12 8.28
C SER A 55 -20.11 4.42 7.21
N ALA A 56 -19.86 4.71 5.93
CA ALA A 56 -20.47 3.97 4.82
C ALA A 56 -19.87 2.56 4.62
N GLY A 57 -18.87 2.16 5.39
CA GLY A 57 -18.25 0.83 5.33
C GLY A 57 -17.16 0.68 4.28
N VAL A 58 -16.48 1.79 3.93
CA VAL A 58 -15.35 1.79 3.02
C VAL A 58 -14.05 1.63 3.81
N CYS A 59 -13.22 0.64 3.46
CA CYS A 59 -11.94 0.44 4.15
C CYS A 59 -10.94 1.57 3.82
N ILE A 60 -9.99 1.78 4.74
CA ILE A 60 -8.95 2.82 4.65
C ILE A 60 -8.17 2.77 3.34
N ARG A 61 -7.81 1.57 2.86
CA ARG A 61 -7.08 1.42 1.58
C ARG A 61 -7.94 1.81 0.38
N CYS A 62 -9.25 1.57 0.43
CA CYS A 62 -10.19 2.10 -0.55
C CYS A 62 -10.31 3.62 -0.46
N ILE A 63 -10.27 4.20 0.75
CA ILE A 63 -10.29 5.66 0.93
C ILE A 63 -9.05 6.27 0.27
N PHE A 64 -7.83 5.87 0.67
CA PHE A 64 -6.60 6.40 0.09
C PHE A 64 -6.57 6.34 -1.43
N ARG A 65 -6.94 5.20 -2.02
CA ARG A 65 -6.93 5.03 -3.48
C ARG A 65 -7.99 5.86 -4.20
N LEU A 66 -9.16 6.09 -3.58
CA LEU A 66 -10.21 6.95 -4.14
C LEU A 66 -9.77 8.41 -4.16
N PHE A 67 -8.93 8.80 -3.20
CA PHE A 67 -8.31 10.13 -3.10
C PHE A 67 -6.97 10.22 -3.83
N GLY A 68 -6.59 9.22 -4.64
CA GLY A 68 -5.39 9.26 -5.48
C GLY A 68 -4.06 9.06 -4.76
N ILE A 69 -4.07 8.69 -3.48
CA ILE A 69 -2.83 8.49 -2.71
C ILE A 69 -2.14 7.21 -3.18
N ARG A 70 -0.88 7.34 -3.63
CA ARG A 70 -0.04 6.26 -4.21
C ARG A 70 1.12 5.83 -3.30
N ASP A 71 1.09 6.14 -2.01
CA ASP A 71 2.18 5.75 -1.12
C ASP A 71 2.13 4.25 -0.76
N HIS A 72 3.25 3.53 -0.81
CA HIS A 72 3.32 2.14 -0.37
C HIS A 72 3.11 2.01 1.15
N ALA A 73 3.42 3.06 1.92
CA ALA A 73 3.34 3.06 3.38
C ALA A 73 1.94 2.66 3.89
N TYR A 74 0.86 3.09 3.22
CA TYR A 74 -0.50 2.73 3.68
C TYR A 74 -0.93 1.30 3.33
N PHE A 75 -0.27 0.65 2.36
CA PHE A 75 -0.50 -0.79 2.09
C PHE A 75 0.23 -1.68 3.10
N ARG A 76 1.35 -1.19 3.65
CA ARG A 76 2.07 -1.82 4.77
C ARG A 76 1.45 -1.55 6.13
N SER A 77 0.77 -0.41 6.25
CA SER A 77 0.16 0.03 7.49
C SER A 77 -1.02 -0.85 7.93
N SER A 78 -1.12 -1.01 9.25
CA SER A 78 -2.27 -1.58 9.97
C SER A 78 -3.19 -0.49 10.54
N LEU A 79 -3.23 0.68 9.91
CA LEU A 79 -4.05 1.82 10.35
C LEU A 79 -5.50 1.39 10.58
N SER A 80 -6.04 1.67 11.76
CA SER A 80 -7.44 1.42 12.09
C SER A 80 -8.30 2.66 11.78
N PRO A 81 -9.62 2.50 11.58
CA PRO A 81 -10.53 3.62 11.40
C PRO A 81 -10.47 4.64 12.55
N SER A 82 -10.39 4.17 13.78
CA SER A 82 -10.25 5.03 14.97
C SER A 82 -8.97 5.88 14.95
N VAL A 83 -7.83 5.28 14.62
CA VAL A 83 -6.55 6.02 14.52
C VAL A 83 -6.60 7.02 13.36
N MET A 84 -7.17 6.63 12.21
CA MET A 84 -7.35 7.56 11.08
C MET A 84 -8.22 8.75 11.46
N CYS A 85 -9.35 8.51 12.14
CA CYS A 85 -10.23 9.57 12.64
C CYS A 85 -9.55 10.50 13.65
N ASN A 86 -8.70 9.96 14.52
CA ASN A 86 -7.95 10.75 15.50
C ASN A 86 -6.95 11.69 14.81
N ILE A 87 -6.21 11.20 13.81
CA ILE A 87 -5.25 12.03 13.04
C ILE A 87 -5.96 13.17 12.29
N LEU A 88 -7.20 12.93 11.84
CA LEU A 88 -8.02 13.94 11.17
C LEU A 88 -8.63 14.99 12.12
N GLY A 89 -8.45 14.86 13.45
CA GLY A 89 -9.24 15.53 14.49
C GLY A 89 -8.45 16.49 15.40
N GLU A 90 -7.38 17.12 14.95
CA GLU A 90 -6.73 18.22 15.69
C GLU A 90 -7.62 19.49 15.66
N GLY A 91 -8.56 19.64 16.60
CA GLY A 91 -9.35 20.87 16.79
C GLY A 91 -10.71 20.72 17.49
N ASP A 92 -10.68 20.63 18.81
CA ASP A 92 -11.71 20.92 19.84
C ASP A 92 -13.23 20.81 19.60
N SER A 93 -13.83 20.18 20.62
CA SER A 93 -15.14 20.44 21.24
C SER A 93 -16.39 19.72 20.72
N SER A 94 -16.84 18.80 21.59
CA SER A 94 -18.25 18.52 21.88
C SER A 94 -19.10 17.91 20.76
N SER A 95 -18.77 16.67 20.41
CA SER A 95 -19.81 15.64 20.22
C SER A 95 -19.13 14.29 20.40
N SER A 96 -19.02 13.89 21.66
CA SER A 96 -18.85 12.51 22.08
C SER A 96 -20.11 11.72 21.73
N GLU A 97 -20.39 11.59 20.44
CA GLU A 97 -21.05 10.40 19.92
C GLU A 97 -19.91 9.43 19.64
N SER A 98 -19.69 8.57 20.64
CA SER A 98 -18.88 7.38 20.52
C SER A 98 -19.25 6.68 19.21
N MET A 99 -18.38 6.78 18.20
CA MET A 99 -18.35 5.91 17.03
C MET A 99 -17.88 4.49 17.43
N GLU A 100 -18.18 4.08 18.67
CA GLU A 100 -18.05 2.74 19.17
C GLU A 100 -19.47 2.16 19.14
N SER A 101 -19.65 1.07 18.38
CA SER A 101 -20.88 0.26 18.31
C SER A 101 -21.86 0.55 17.18
N GLU A 102 -21.38 0.82 15.97
CA GLU A 102 -21.97 0.18 14.79
C GLU A 102 -20.89 -0.69 14.17
N LEU A 103 -21.12 -2.00 14.19
CA LEU A 103 -20.22 -3.06 13.73
C LEU A 103 -19.43 -2.60 12.49
N GLU A 104 -18.12 -2.38 12.65
CA GLU A 104 -17.26 -2.14 11.48
C GLU A 104 -17.54 -3.26 10.47
N PRO A 105 -17.95 -2.93 9.24
CA PRO A 105 -18.34 -3.97 8.31
C PRO A 105 -17.14 -4.89 8.10
N GLU A 106 -17.38 -6.18 8.32
CA GLU A 106 -16.38 -7.24 8.25
C GLU A 106 -15.60 -7.18 6.93
N VAL A 107 -16.31 -6.77 5.87
CA VAL A 107 -15.80 -6.61 4.52
C VAL A 107 -16.20 -5.25 3.94
N CYS A 108 -15.25 -4.59 3.28
CA CYS A 108 -15.41 -3.30 2.62
C CYS A 108 -16.48 -3.36 1.53
N ARG A 109 -17.42 -2.40 1.53
CA ARG A 109 -18.49 -2.33 0.52
C ARG A 109 -18.01 -2.11 -0.91
N ILE A 110 -16.79 -1.60 -1.10
CA ILE A 110 -16.24 -1.34 -2.44
C ILE A 110 -15.41 -2.51 -2.95
N CYS A 111 -14.34 -2.85 -2.22
CA CYS A 111 -13.37 -3.85 -2.69
C CYS A 111 -13.71 -5.27 -2.27
N LEU A 112 -14.80 -5.49 -1.53
CA LEU A 112 -15.24 -6.80 -1.03
C LEU A 112 -14.09 -7.62 -0.39
N GLY A 113 -13.21 -6.96 0.35
CA GLY A 113 -12.14 -7.61 1.10
C GLY A 113 -10.79 -7.69 0.38
N ILE A 114 -10.74 -7.41 -0.93
CA ILE A 114 -9.50 -7.50 -1.73
C ILE A 114 -8.39 -6.63 -1.12
N LEU A 115 -8.68 -5.36 -0.82
CA LEU A 115 -7.71 -4.45 -0.19
C LEU A 115 -7.71 -4.52 1.34
N GLN A 116 -8.52 -5.39 1.93
CA GLN A 116 -8.36 -5.82 3.32
C GLN A 116 -7.53 -7.11 3.39
N PHE A 117 -6.98 -7.56 2.26
CA PHE A 117 -6.18 -8.78 2.12
C PHE A 117 -6.88 -10.00 2.70
N THR A 118 -8.18 -10.07 2.41
CA THR A 118 -9.07 -11.12 2.86
C THR A 118 -9.33 -12.08 1.69
N TYR A 119 -9.17 -13.39 1.92
CA TYR A 119 -9.39 -14.43 0.93
C TYR A 119 -9.88 -15.72 1.61
N ARG A 120 -10.41 -16.67 0.83
CA ARG A 120 -10.71 -18.02 1.31
C ARG A 120 -9.55 -18.95 1.00
N ASP A 121 -9.09 -19.70 1.99
CA ASP A 121 -8.07 -20.73 1.77
C ASP A 121 -8.68 -22.02 1.20
N GLU A 122 -7.85 -23.05 0.99
CA GLU A 122 -8.27 -24.36 0.47
C GLU A 122 -9.35 -25.05 1.33
N LYS A 123 -9.49 -24.64 2.60
CA LYS A 123 -10.48 -25.17 3.54
C LYS A 123 -11.75 -24.30 3.59
N GLU A 124 -11.90 -23.37 2.64
CA GLU A 124 -12.97 -22.38 2.57
C GLU A 124 -13.03 -21.44 3.79
N MET A 125 -11.96 -21.39 4.59
CA MET A 125 -11.89 -20.55 5.78
C MET A 125 -11.49 -19.13 5.38
N LEU A 126 -12.14 -18.14 5.99
CA LEU A 126 -11.83 -16.75 5.75
C LEU A 126 -10.48 -16.40 6.43
N VAL A 127 -9.48 -16.09 5.62
CA VAL A 127 -8.15 -15.67 6.06
C VAL A 127 -8.00 -14.18 5.80
N LYS A 128 -7.49 -13.44 6.79
CA LYS A 128 -7.20 -12.01 6.69
C LYS A 128 -5.73 -11.76 7.01
N ARG A 129 -5.01 -11.11 6.09
CA ARG A 129 -3.63 -10.68 6.30
C ARG A 129 -3.60 -9.22 6.75
N LYS A 130 -2.62 -8.88 7.59
CA LYS A 130 -2.54 -7.52 8.16
C LYS A 130 -2.20 -6.50 7.09
N ASN A 131 -1.27 -6.85 6.20
CA ASN A 131 -0.73 -5.94 5.19
C ASN A 131 -0.36 -6.67 3.88
N GLY A 132 0.10 -5.89 2.88
CA GLY A 132 0.48 -6.40 1.57
C GLY A 132 1.66 -7.37 1.61
N ASP A 133 2.61 -7.17 2.54
CA ASP A 133 3.79 -8.02 2.70
C ASP A 133 3.39 -9.42 3.19
N GLU A 134 2.49 -9.52 4.17
CA GLU A 134 1.96 -10.80 4.65
C GLU A 134 1.15 -11.55 3.57
N LEU A 135 0.39 -10.82 2.75
CA LEU A 135 -0.33 -11.41 1.62
C LEU A 135 0.66 -11.94 0.57
N ALA A 136 1.67 -11.14 0.21
CA ALA A 136 2.72 -11.55 -0.73
C ALA A 136 3.50 -12.77 -0.22
N ALA A 137 3.80 -12.84 1.08
CA ALA A 137 4.42 -14.00 1.70
C ALA A 137 3.55 -15.26 1.56
N SER A 138 2.24 -15.13 1.76
CA SER A 138 1.30 -16.24 1.59
C SER A 138 1.23 -16.73 0.15
N ILE A 139 1.21 -15.80 -0.82
CA ILE A 139 1.25 -16.13 -2.25
C ILE A 139 2.58 -16.82 -2.60
N ALA A 140 3.70 -16.29 -2.12
CA ALA A 140 5.01 -16.86 -2.39
C ALA A 140 5.18 -18.26 -1.77
N GLU A 141 4.58 -18.52 -0.61
CA GLU A 141 4.55 -19.85 0.00
C GLU A 141 3.81 -20.84 -0.89
N LEU A 142 2.61 -20.48 -1.37
CA LEU A 142 1.84 -21.32 -2.30
C LEU A 142 2.63 -21.62 -3.58
N ILE A 143 3.27 -20.61 -4.16
CA ILE A 143 4.10 -20.77 -5.36
C ILE A 143 5.29 -21.71 -5.10
N ARG A 144 5.94 -21.62 -3.93
CA ARG A 144 7.07 -22.49 -3.58
C ARG A 144 6.67 -23.93 -3.34
N GLN A 145 5.46 -24.18 -2.84
CA GLN A 145 4.93 -25.54 -2.67
C GLN A 145 4.80 -26.28 -4.00
N GLU A 146 4.69 -25.56 -5.13
CA GLU A 146 4.72 -26.16 -6.47
C GLU A 146 6.12 -26.62 -6.91
N GLY A 147 7.17 -26.35 -6.12
CA GLY A 147 8.51 -26.94 -6.30
C GLY A 147 9.33 -26.31 -7.43
N HIS A 148 9.09 -25.04 -7.76
CA HIS A 148 9.70 -24.39 -8.92
C HIS A 148 10.80 -23.37 -8.55
N GLN A 149 11.85 -23.29 -9.38
CA GLN A 149 12.81 -22.17 -9.34
C GLN A 149 12.30 -21.02 -10.21
N ILE A 150 12.38 -19.80 -9.71
CA ILE A 150 11.73 -18.62 -10.29
C ILE A 150 12.77 -17.51 -10.43
N ASP A 151 13.01 -17.08 -11.66
CA ASP A 151 13.91 -15.95 -11.97
C ASP A 151 13.13 -14.67 -12.29
N GLY A 152 11.90 -14.83 -12.76
CA GLY A 152 11.00 -13.73 -13.05
C GLY A 152 9.55 -14.14 -12.94
N PHE A 153 8.68 -13.15 -12.76
CA PHE A 153 7.26 -13.39 -12.84
C PHE A 153 6.51 -12.30 -13.59
N SER A 154 5.35 -12.66 -14.13
CA SER A 154 4.29 -11.74 -14.54
C SER A 154 3.10 -11.93 -13.63
N LEU A 155 2.47 -10.83 -13.19
CA LEU A 155 1.30 -10.85 -12.32
C LEU A 155 0.05 -10.35 -13.05
N GLU A 156 -0.88 -11.27 -13.26
CA GLU A 156 -2.24 -10.95 -13.68
C GLU A 156 -3.16 -10.93 -12.46
N VAL A 157 -3.99 -9.89 -12.35
CA VAL A 157 -5.02 -9.77 -11.31
C VAL A 157 -6.36 -9.64 -12.02
N SER A 158 -7.25 -10.61 -11.80
CA SER A 158 -8.65 -10.48 -12.18
C SER A 158 -9.49 -10.11 -10.95
N THR A 159 -10.35 -9.11 -11.14
CA THR A 159 -11.30 -8.67 -10.13
C THR A 159 -12.72 -8.88 -10.64
N PRO A 160 -13.67 -9.16 -9.74
CA PRO A 160 -15.06 -9.35 -10.14
C PRO A 160 -15.72 -8.06 -10.67
N THR A 161 -16.65 -8.18 -11.62
CA THR A 161 -17.34 -7.03 -12.22
C THR A 161 -18.04 -6.15 -11.18
N ILE A 162 -18.61 -6.74 -10.14
CA ILE A 162 -19.27 -5.99 -9.05
C ILE A 162 -18.33 -4.99 -8.34
N ILE A 163 -17.02 -5.25 -8.30
CA ILE A 163 -16.04 -4.30 -7.74
C ILE A 163 -15.97 -3.04 -8.60
N PHE A 164 -15.95 -3.22 -9.91
CA PHE A 164 -15.95 -2.10 -10.85
C PHE A 164 -17.25 -1.30 -10.76
N GLU A 165 -18.40 -1.98 -10.65
CA GLU A 165 -19.71 -1.33 -10.46
C GLU A 165 -19.76 -0.53 -9.16
N ASN A 166 -19.28 -1.10 -8.04
CA ASN A 166 -19.19 -0.41 -6.75
C ASN A 166 -18.29 0.83 -6.81
N GLU A 167 -17.15 0.74 -7.52
CA GLU A 167 -16.26 1.88 -7.75
C GLU A 167 -16.96 3.01 -8.52
N GLN A 168 -17.68 2.69 -9.61
CA GLN A 168 -18.41 3.68 -10.36
C GLN A 168 -19.55 4.30 -9.54
N ALA A 169 -20.28 3.49 -8.77
CA ALA A 169 -21.35 3.96 -7.91
C ALA A 169 -20.84 4.95 -6.86
N VAL A 170 -19.74 4.62 -6.17
CA VAL A 170 -19.13 5.53 -5.18
C VAL A 170 -18.58 6.78 -5.85
N ARG A 171 -17.93 6.67 -7.01
CA ARG A 171 -17.44 7.85 -7.74
C ARG A 171 -18.57 8.80 -8.13
N LEU A 172 -19.68 8.27 -8.64
CA LEU A 172 -20.86 9.06 -9.00
C LEU A 172 -21.49 9.72 -7.77
N TYR A 173 -21.60 8.98 -6.66
CA TYR A 173 -22.08 9.51 -5.39
C TYR A 173 -21.21 10.66 -4.88
N MET A 174 -19.89 10.44 -4.83
CA MET A 174 -18.93 11.46 -4.39
C MET A 174 -18.99 12.69 -5.28
N LYS A 175 -19.13 12.50 -6.60
CA LYS A 175 -19.33 13.61 -7.55
C LYS A 175 -20.62 14.37 -7.31
N LYS A 176 -21.71 13.68 -6.99
CA LYS A 176 -22.99 14.32 -6.67
C LYS A 176 -22.90 15.11 -5.37
N LYS A 177 -22.23 14.59 -4.35
CA LYS A 177 -22.17 15.19 -3.01
C LYS A 177 -21.11 16.29 -2.87
N TYR A 178 -19.94 16.09 -3.45
CA TYR A 178 -18.75 16.93 -3.26
C TYR A 178 -18.27 17.56 -4.58
N GLY A 179 -19.05 17.47 -5.67
CA GLY A 179 -18.62 17.95 -7.01
C GLY A 179 -18.25 19.43 -7.10
N SER A 180 -18.78 20.25 -6.18
CA SER A 180 -18.46 21.68 -6.06
C SER A 180 -17.25 21.99 -5.18
N GLU A 181 -16.75 21.00 -4.42
CA GLU A 181 -15.63 21.18 -3.52
C GLU A 181 -14.32 21.27 -4.31
N LEU A 182 -13.45 22.25 -3.98
CA LEU A 182 -12.17 22.45 -4.67
C LEU A 182 -11.27 21.21 -4.59
N TRP A 183 -11.15 20.63 -3.39
CA TRP A 183 -10.36 19.42 -3.16
C TRP A 183 -10.83 18.23 -4.01
N PHE A 184 -12.12 18.19 -4.39
CA PHE A 184 -12.66 17.10 -5.18
C PHE A 184 -12.32 17.26 -6.66
N GLN A 185 -12.35 18.50 -7.17
CA GLN A 185 -12.00 18.79 -8.56
C GLN A 185 -10.54 18.46 -8.88
N GLU A 186 -9.63 18.72 -7.94
CA GLU A 186 -8.20 18.45 -8.08
C GLU A 186 -7.87 16.95 -8.10
N ARG A 187 -8.66 16.10 -7.41
CA ARG A 187 -8.32 14.68 -7.18
C ARG A 187 -9.12 13.67 -8.00
N LEU A 188 -10.09 14.11 -8.79
CA LEU A 188 -11.02 13.27 -9.57
C LEU A 188 -10.37 12.40 -10.66
N SER A 189 -9.21 12.80 -11.17
CA SER A 189 -8.45 12.10 -12.21
C SER A 189 -7.48 11.06 -11.66
N GLU A 190 -7.25 11.04 -10.35
CA GLU A 190 -6.15 10.28 -9.74
C GLU A 190 -6.59 8.98 -9.08
N CYS A 191 -7.90 8.69 -9.09
CA CYS A 191 -8.46 7.48 -8.49
C CYS A 191 -7.81 6.21 -9.07
N ILE A 192 -7.38 5.34 -8.17
CA ILE A 192 -6.72 4.07 -8.53
C ILE A 192 -7.76 2.94 -8.42
N SER A 193 -7.80 2.06 -9.43
CA SER A 193 -8.68 0.89 -9.41
C SER A 193 -8.29 -0.10 -8.30
N THR A 194 -9.23 -0.89 -7.80
CA THR A 194 -8.94 -1.94 -6.80
C THR A 194 -7.87 -2.91 -7.30
N LYS A 195 -7.92 -3.26 -8.59
CA LYS A 195 -6.92 -4.12 -9.25
C LYS A 195 -5.52 -3.53 -9.19
N ASP A 196 -5.37 -2.27 -9.58
CA ASP A 196 -4.06 -1.62 -9.64
C ASP A 196 -3.52 -1.32 -8.24
N ALA A 197 -4.41 -0.96 -7.30
CA ALA A 197 -4.08 -0.80 -5.89
C ALA A 197 -3.56 -2.12 -5.28
N LEU A 198 -4.19 -3.25 -5.61
CA LEU A 198 -3.71 -4.55 -5.14
C LEU A 198 -2.33 -4.87 -5.73
N LYS A 199 -2.14 -4.67 -7.05
CA LYS A 199 -0.83 -4.88 -7.68
C LYS A 199 0.25 -4.04 -6.99
N PHE A 200 -0.04 -2.77 -6.75
CA PHE A 200 0.86 -1.86 -6.06
C PHE A 200 1.22 -2.34 -4.64
N ALA A 201 0.28 -3.00 -3.95
CA ALA A 201 0.49 -3.55 -2.62
C ALA A 201 1.41 -4.79 -2.58
N ILE A 202 1.40 -5.62 -3.64
CA ILE A 202 2.02 -6.96 -3.58
C ILE A 202 3.16 -7.21 -4.57
N VAL A 203 3.30 -6.41 -5.64
CA VAL A 203 4.35 -6.63 -6.65
C VAL A 203 5.75 -6.52 -6.04
N ASN A 204 6.08 -5.40 -5.38
CA ASN A 204 7.42 -5.22 -4.82
C ASN A 204 7.74 -6.28 -3.74
N PRO A 205 6.82 -6.60 -2.79
CA PRO A 205 7.06 -7.69 -1.85
C PRO A 205 7.26 -9.05 -2.53
N LEU A 206 6.48 -9.38 -3.57
CA LEU A 206 6.65 -10.62 -4.33
C LEU A 206 8.00 -10.68 -5.06
N GLU A 207 8.43 -9.58 -5.68
CA GLU A 207 9.75 -9.49 -6.30
C GLU A 207 10.87 -9.76 -5.31
N ILE A 208 10.80 -9.18 -4.11
CA ILE A 208 11.81 -9.38 -3.06
C ILE A 208 11.83 -10.85 -2.59
N ILE A 209 10.65 -11.45 -2.37
CA ILE A 209 10.55 -12.82 -1.83
C ILE A 209 10.93 -13.88 -2.86
N LEU A 210 10.61 -13.65 -4.14
CA LEU A 210 10.79 -14.64 -5.22
C LEU A 210 12.17 -14.58 -5.90
N ARG A 211 12.89 -13.45 -5.86
CA ARG A 211 14.20 -13.26 -6.54
C ARG A 211 15.36 -14.12 -5.98
N ASN A 212 15.13 -14.95 -4.96
CA ASN A 212 16.18 -15.79 -4.36
C ASN A 212 16.46 -17.11 -5.12
N GLY A 213 16.02 -17.29 -6.37
CA GLY A 213 16.26 -18.49 -7.18
C GLY A 213 16.87 -18.18 -8.55
N ALA A 214 17.75 -19.06 -9.04
CA ALA A 214 18.28 -18.99 -10.40
C ALA A 214 17.43 -19.91 -11.30
N GLY A 215 16.70 -19.37 -12.28
CA GLY A 215 15.76 -20.18 -13.06
C GLY A 215 15.18 -19.46 -14.29
N GLU A 216 14.01 -19.89 -14.75
CA GLU A 216 13.29 -19.28 -15.88
C GLU A 216 12.15 -18.36 -15.38
N SER A 217 11.73 -17.40 -16.22
CA SER A 217 10.62 -16.48 -15.92
C SER A 217 9.25 -17.16 -16.14
N ARG A 218 8.29 -16.96 -15.22
CA ARG A 218 6.96 -17.58 -15.25
C ARG A 218 5.81 -16.57 -15.20
N PHE A 219 4.59 -17.05 -15.46
CA PHE A 219 3.37 -16.23 -15.42
C PHE A 219 2.45 -16.71 -14.30
N TYR A 220 2.12 -15.85 -13.33
CA TYR A 220 1.17 -16.14 -12.25
C TYR A 220 -0.08 -15.27 -12.41
N ARG A 221 -1.25 -15.91 -12.26
CA ARG A 221 -2.56 -15.25 -12.28
C ARG A 221 -3.20 -15.37 -10.90
N ILE A 222 -3.51 -14.25 -10.29
CA ILE A 222 -4.32 -14.17 -9.08
C ILE A 222 -5.75 -13.80 -9.51
N ALA A 223 -6.71 -14.64 -9.16
CA ALA A 223 -8.12 -14.40 -9.41
C ALA A 223 -8.87 -14.24 -8.09
N TYR A 224 -9.53 -13.10 -7.92
CA TYR A 224 -10.49 -12.92 -6.82
C TYR A 224 -11.88 -13.27 -7.32
N ASN A 225 -12.51 -14.25 -6.67
CA ASN A 225 -13.92 -14.55 -6.87
C ASN A 225 -14.68 -13.97 -5.68
N PRO A 226 -15.65 -13.05 -5.88
CA PRO A 226 -16.51 -12.69 -4.77
C PRO A 226 -17.47 -13.87 -4.59
N ASN A 227 -17.61 -14.39 -3.39
CA ASN A 227 -18.67 -15.37 -3.22
C ASN A 227 -20.02 -14.69 -3.57
N PRO A 228 -20.86 -15.32 -4.41
CA PRO A 228 -22.23 -14.88 -4.57
C PRO A 228 -22.94 -15.22 -3.27
N ASN A 229 -23.16 -14.22 -2.41
CA ASN A 229 -24.26 -14.28 -1.47
C ASN A 229 -25.53 -13.85 -2.22
#